data_AF-A0A382F9M6-F1
#
_entry.id   AF-A0A382F9M6-F1
#
_cell.length_a   1.000
_cell.length_b   1.000
_cell.length_c   1.000
_cell.angle_alpha   90.00
_cell.angle_beta   90.00
_cell.angle_gamma   90.00
#
_symmetry.space_group_name_H-M   'P 1'
#
loop_
_entity.id
_entity.type
_entity.pdbx_description
1 polymer ?
#
loop_
_entity_poly.entity_id
_entity_poly.type
_entity_poly.pdbx_seq_one_letter_code
_entity_poly.pdbx_strand_id
1 'polypeptide(L)' 'MEQPIQITKTGGRFLVTPITDTNIFTREDFTEEQREIQEMVQGFCTEHIAPVKEELEKKDKDLTFSLLKKIAELGLL' A
#
# COMPACT_ATOMS: atom_id res chain seq x y z
N MET A 1 -26.85 -17.79 -32.00
CA MET A 1 -26.76 -18.06 -30.55
C MET A 1 -25.61 -17.24 -30.04
N GLU A 2 -25.88 -16.09 -29.42
CA GLU A 2 -24.83 -15.29 -28.78
C GLU A 2 -24.42 -16.02 -27.50
N GLN A 3 -23.17 -16.48 -27.47
CA GLN A 3 -22.60 -17.11 -26.28
C GLN A 3 -22.45 -16.03 -25.19
N PRO A 4 -22.84 -16.30 -23.94
CA PRO A 4 -22.64 -15.34 -22.86
C PRO A 4 -21.15 -15.05 -22.69
N ILE A 5 -20.77 -13.77 -22.66
CA ILE A 5 -19.40 -13.35 -22.46
C ILE A 5 -18.94 -13.86 -21.09
N GLN A 6 -17.99 -14.80 -21.09
CA GLN A 6 -17.42 -15.33 -19.86
C GLN A 6 -16.68 -14.18 -19.14
N ILE A 7 -17.14 -13.85 -17.92
CA ILE A 7 -16.55 -12.77 -17.11
C ILE A 7 -15.25 -13.30 -16.47
N THR A 8 -14.21 -13.37 -17.28
CA THR A 8 -12.84 -13.62 -16.81
C THR A 8 -12.27 -12.28 -16.34
N LYS A 9 -11.83 -12.19 -15.08
CA LYS A 9 -11.14 -11.02 -14.53
C LYS A 9 -9.71 -10.98 -15.07
N THR A 10 -9.54 -10.47 -16.29
CA THR A 10 -8.23 -10.28 -16.93
C THR A 10 -7.83 -8.80 -16.88
N GLY A 11 -6.52 -8.54 -16.75
CA GLY A 11 -5.98 -7.17 -16.89
C GLY A 11 -6.27 -6.61 -18.29
N GLY A 12 -6.53 -5.30 -18.39
CA GLY A 12 -6.76 -4.60 -19.67
C GLY A 12 -8.22 -4.56 -20.16
N ARG A 13 -9.16 -5.18 -19.45
CA ARG A 13 -10.59 -5.22 -19.83
C ARG A 13 -11.24 -3.83 -19.94
N PHE A 14 -10.74 -2.84 -19.20
CA PHE A 14 -11.24 -1.46 -19.21
C PHE A 14 -11.19 -0.78 -20.59
N LEU A 15 -10.41 -1.31 -21.55
CA LEU A 15 -10.33 -0.77 -22.92
C LEU A 15 -11.53 -1.12 -23.80
N VAL A 16 -12.24 -2.20 -23.47
CA VAL A 16 -13.29 -2.79 -24.33
C VAL A 16 -14.62 -2.99 -23.62
N THR A 17 -14.72 -2.58 -22.36
CA THR A 17 -15.94 -2.68 -21.54
C THR A 17 -16.23 -1.35 -20.86
N PRO A 18 -17.52 -1.00 -20.67
CA PRO A 18 -17.89 0.18 -19.88
C PRO A 18 -17.34 0.10 -18.46
N ILE A 19 -16.81 1.21 -17.98
CA ILE A 19 -16.24 1.31 -16.63
C ILE A 19 -17.29 1.11 -15.52
N THR A 20 -18.56 1.44 -15.81
CA THR A 20 -19.71 1.24 -14.91
C THR A 20 -19.96 -0.23 -14.57
N ASP A 21 -19.51 -1.13 -15.44
CA ASP A 21 -19.68 -2.58 -15.26
C ASP A 21 -18.50 -3.20 -14.50
N THR A 22 -17.59 -2.35 -14.00
CA THR A 22 -16.38 -2.76 -13.28
C THR A 22 -16.48 -2.34 -11.81
N ASN A 23 -16.19 -3.26 -10.90
CA ASN A 23 -15.96 -2.93 -9.50
C ASN A 23 -14.56 -2.31 -9.35
N ILE A 24 -14.49 -1.02 -9.00
CA ILE A 24 -13.24 -0.28 -8.81
C ILE A 24 -12.99 -0.18 -7.32
N PHE A 25 -11.87 -0.74 -6.86
CA PHE A 25 -11.43 -0.57 -5.48
C PHE A 25 -10.84 0.84 -5.29
N THR A 26 -11.41 1.59 -4.36
CA THR A 26 -11.06 2.96 -4.00
C THR A 26 -10.58 3.02 -2.55
N ARG A 27 -10.16 4.20 -2.06
CA ARG A 27 -9.74 4.35 -0.66
C ARG A 27 -10.92 4.24 0.30
N GLU A 28 -12.09 4.64 -0.18
CA GLU A 28 -13.35 4.56 0.54
C GLU A 28 -13.72 3.10 0.86
N ASP A 29 -13.23 2.15 0.06
CA ASP A 29 -13.42 0.69 0.26
C ASP A 29 -12.44 0.07 1.27
N PHE A 30 -11.53 0.85 1.86
CA PHE A 30 -10.56 0.31 2.82
C PHE A 30 -11.27 -0.22 4.07
N THR A 31 -10.84 -1.39 4.53
CA THR A 31 -11.27 -1.96 5.80
C THR A 31 -10.69 -1.15 6.97
N GLU A 32 -11.28 -1.29 8.16
CA GLU A 32 -10.74 -0.66 9.37
C GLU A 32 -9.31 -1.13 9.66
N GLU A 33 -9.03 -2.43 9.52
CA GLU A 33 -7.66 -2.95 9.66
C GLU A 33 -6.67 -2.30 8.68
N GLN A 34 -7.07 -2.07 7.42
CA GLN A 34 -6.22 -1.38 6.44
C GLN A 34 -5.97 0.08 6.83
N ARG A 35 -6.95 0.75 7.46
CA ARG A 35 -6.82 2.12 7.97
C ARG A 35 -5.90 2.17 9.20
N GLU A 36 -6.04 1.21 10.12
CA GLU A 36 -5.18 1.08 11.29
C GLU A 36 -3.71 0.87 10.89
N ILE A 37 -3.44 0.01 9.89
CA ILE A 37 -2.10 -0.19 9.34
C ILE A 37 -1.57 1.13 8.74
N GLN A 38 -2.41 1.87 8.01
CA GLN A 38 -2.01 3.17 7.46
C GLN A 38 -1.61 4.15 8.56
N GLU A 39 -2.39 4.26 9.64
CA GLU A 39 -2.11 5.14 10.78
C GLU A 39 -0.81 4.74 11.48
N MET A 40 -0.59 3.43 11.69
CA MET A 40 0.64 2.91 12.29
C MET A 40 1.87 3.27 11.46
N VAL A 41 1.83 3.05 10.15
CA VAL A 41 2.93 3.40 9.23
C VAL A 41 3.16 4.91 9.20
N GLN A 42 2.08 5.70 9.19
CA GLN A 42 2.18 7.16 9.17
C GLN A 42 2.79 7.71 10.46
N GLY A 43 2.40 7.16 11.61
CA GLY A 43 3.00 7.48 12.91
C GLY A 43 4.49 7.15 12.93
N PHE A 44 4.87 5.93 12.52
CA PHE A 44 6.27 5.52 12.45
C PHE A 44 7.11 6.45 11.56
N CYS A 45 6.61 6.81 10.38
CA CYS A 45 7.28 7.74 9.48
C CYS A 45 7.46 9.13 10.11
N THR A 46 6.44 9.63 10.79
CA THR A 46 6.46 10.98 11.40
C THR A 46 7.40 11.05 12.59
N GLU A 47 7.37 10.04 13.46
CA GLU A 47 8.10 10.04 14.72
C GLU A 47 9.53 9.51 14.62
N HIS A 48 9.79 8.57 13.69
CA HIS A 48 11.07 7.89 13.61
C HIS A 48 11.87 8.15 12.33
N ILE A 49 11.21 8.40 11.19
CA ILE A 49 11.89 8.62 9.91
C ILE A 49 12.14 10.10 9.66
N ALA A 50 11.12 10.95 9.79
CA ALA A 50 11.22 12.38 9.49
C ALA A 50 12.32 13.10 10.30
N PRO A 51 12.54 12.82 11.60
CA PRO A 51 13.59 13.50 12.38
C PRO A 51 15.02 13.16 11.97
N VAL A 52 15.24 12.00 11.34
CA VAL A 52 16.58 11.48 10.98
C VAL A 52 16.78 11.38 9.47
N LYS A 53 15.95 12.11 8.71
CA LYS A 53 15.93 12.06 7.25
C LYS A 53 17.29 12.43 6.66
N GLU A 54 17.95 13.47 7.16
CA GLU A 54 19.24 13.93 6.62
C GLU A 54 20.37 12.91 6.81
N GLU A 55 20.34 12.18 7.93
CA GLU A 55 21.26 11.10 8.24
C GLU A 55 21.01 9.88 7.36
N LEU A 56 19.74 9.56 7.09
CA LEU A 56 19.35 8.52 6.14
C LEU A 56 19.86 8.82 4.72
N GLU A 57 19.80 10.08 4.26
CA GLU A 57 20.32 10.49 2.95
C GLU A 57 21.86 10.31 2.83
N LYS A 58 22.57 10.34 3.96
CA LYS A 58 24.03 10.01 4.01
C LYS A 58 24.30 8.51 3.88
N LYS A 59 23.26 7.69 3.71
CA LYS A 59 23.33 6.22 3.58
C LYS A 59 23.93 5.56 4.82
N ASP A 60 23.63 6.09 5.99
CA ASP A 60 23.98 5.47 7.26
C ASP A 60 23.28 4.10 7.37
N LYS A 61 24.08 3.04 7.26
CA LYS A 61 23.58 1.66 7.27
C LYS A 61 23.11 1.25 8.65
N ASP A 62 23.80 1.68 9.70
CA ASP A 62 23.47 1.27 11.07
C ASP A 62 22.14 1.89 11.50
N LEU A 63 21.92 3.16 11.15
CA LEU A 63 20.62 3.83 11.32
C LEU A 63 19.52 3.13 10.52
N THR A 64 19.79 2.81 9.25
CA THR A 64 18.81 2.12 8.38
C THR A 64 18.44 0.75 8.97
N PHE A 65 19.41 -0.06 9.39
CA PHE A 65 19.15 -1.36 10.01
C PHE A 65 18.41 -1.23 11.34
N SER A 66 18.72 -0.22 12.14
CA SER A 66 18.00 0.06 13.39
C SER A 66 16.52 0.36 13.13
N LEU A 67 16.22 1.21 12.15
CA LEU A 67 14.84 1.53 11.77
C LEU A 67 14.10 0.33 11.16
N LEU A 68 14.78 -0.47 10.34
CA LEU A 68 14.22 -1.72 9.79
C LEU A 68 13.88 -2.74 10.89
N LYS A 69 14.71 -2.85 11.95
CA LYS A 69 14.37 -3.71 13.10
C LYS A 69 13.13 -3.21 13.82
N LYS A 70 13.00 -1.91 14.05
CA LYS A 70 11.83 -1.33 14.73
C LYS A 70 10.53 -1.56 13.96
N ILE A 71 10.55 -1.37 12.63
CA ILE A 71 9.34 -1.59 11.81
C ILE A 71 9.02 -3.10 11.67
N ALA A 72 10.01 -3.99 11.76
CA ALA A 72 9.77 -5.43 11.88
C ALA A 72 9.10 -5.82 13.20
N GLU A 73 9.48 -5.20 14.32
CA GLU A 73 8.83 -5.41 15.63
C GLU A 73 7.35 -4.98 15.63
N LEU A 74 6.98 -4.03 14.76
CA LEU A 74 5.59 -3.62 14.51
C LEU A 74 4.82 -4.57 13.57
N GLY A 75 5.47 -5.60 13.03
CA GLY A 75 4.85 -6.55 12.09
C GLY A 75 4.66 -6.00 10.67
N LEU A 76 5.40 -4.94 10.31
CA LEU A 76 5.28 -4.25 9.02
C LEU A 76 6.36 -4.67 7.99
N LEU A 77 7.10 -5.76 8.27
CA LEU A 77 8.10 -6.38 7.39
C LEU A 77 7.94 -7.90 7.32
#